data_AF-M3GCQ9-F1
#
_entry.id   AF-M3GCQ9-F1
#
_cell.length_a   1.000
_cell.length_b   1.000
_cell.length_c   1.000
_cell.angle_alpha   90.00
_cell.angle_beta   90.00
_cell.angle_gamma   90.00
#
_symmetry.space_group_name_H-M   'P 1'
#
loop_
_entity.id
_entity.type
_entity.pdbx_description
1 polymer ?
#
loop_
_entity_poly.entity_id
_entity_poly.type
_entity_poly.pdbx_seq_one_letter_code
_entity_poly.pdbx_strand_id
1 'polypeptide(L)'
;MNIRLQTIYKTSTNITKDIIRIVNEGSYKLLLIGAARSFFSDDILGGKIRTILNETDCNAGILFSSQLEDVKNIHVLFGKEKDLGLLHISKRLADNYNSKLSIVDLNGSVDRIPSRIKQNLKKEKVKILTPGNDSSDWKKFDLILCDLDIWENHPEFRVNELPKGGGLLLVRSTDDFLSEI
;
A
#
# COMPACT_ATOMS: atom_id res chain seq x y z
N MET A 1 5.05 22.43 0.64
CA MET A 1 5.85 21.30 1.18
C MET A 1 7.30 21.73 1.23
N ASN A 2 7.94 21.70 2.41
CA ASN A 2 9.38 21.99 2.56
C ASN A 2 10.13 20.66 2.77
N ILE A 3 10.23 19.86 1.70
CA ILE A 3 10.90 18.55 1.75
C ILE A 3 12.35 18.75 1.29
N ARG A 4 13.30 18.40 2.15
CA ARG A 4 14.72 18.38 1.78
C ARG A 4 14.98 17.16 0.89
N LEU A 5 15.34 17.42 -0.36
CA LEU A 5 15.71 16.37 -1.32
C LEU A 5 17.23 16.24 -1.41
N GLN A 6 17.72 15.02 -1.30
CA GLN A 6 19.09 14.66 -1.66
C GLN A 6 19.03 13.62 -2.78
N THR A 7 19.73 13.88 -3.88
CA THR A 7 19.74 13.01 -5.05
C THR A 7 21.11 12.33 -5.21
N ILE A 8 21.11 11.05 -5.53
CA ILE A 8 22.32 10.25 -5.77
C ILE A 8 22.33 9.84 -7.25
N TYR A 9 23.34 10.28 -7.99
CA TYR A 9 23.55 9.87 -9.39
C TYR A 9 24.81 9.00 -9.47
N LYS A 10 24.69 7.79 -10.02
CA LYS A 10 25.82 6.88 -10.21
C LYS A 10 25.63 5.98 -11.43
N THR A 11 26.73 5.61 -12.07
CA THR A 11 26.76 4.48 -13.00
C THR A 11 26.71 3.18 -12.19
N SER A 12 25.83 2.27 -12.57
CA SER A 12 25.63 1.00 -11.86
C SER A 12 25.78 -0.17 -12.82
N THR A 13 26.57 -1.17 -12.41
CA THR A 13 26.63 -2.49 -13.06
C THR A 13 25.61 -3.46 -12.46
N ASN A 14 25.09 -3.16 -11.26
CA ASN A 14 24.03 -3.91 -10.61
C ASN A 14 23.18 -2.99 -9.70
N ILE A 15 22.07 -2.50 -10.25
CA ILE A 15 21.21 -1.53 -9.57
C ILE A 15 20.57 -2.10 -8.29
N THR A 16 20.25 -3.40 -8.29
CA THR A 16 19.63 -4.07 -7.14
C THR A 16 20.58 -4.06 -5.94
N LYS A 17 21.84 -4.48 -6.14
CA LYS A 17 22.86 -4.47 -5.08
C LYS A 17 23.18 -3.06 -4.60
N ASP A 18 23.19 -2.09 -5.52
CA ASP A 18 23.42 -0.70 -5.17
C ASP A 18 22.31 -0.13 -4.27
N ILE A 19 21.04 -0.41 -4.59
CA ILE A 19 19.90 0.00 -3.76
C ILE A 19 20.00 -0.62 -2.38
N ILE A 20 20.23 -1.94 -2.29
CA ILE A 20 20.34 -2.67 -1.02
C ILE A 20 21.44 -2.05 -0.14
N ARG A 21 22.62 -1.82 -0.73
CA ARG A 21 23.73 -1.20 -0.02
C ARG A 21 23.38 0.20 0.50
N ILE A 22 22.80 1.05 -0.33
CA ILE A 22 22.40 2.42 0.07
C ILE A 22 21.38 2.35 1.21
N VAL A 23 20.36 1.50 1.10
CA VAL A 23 19.32 1.36 2.12
C VAL A 23 19.93 0.93 3.47
N ASN A 24 20.78 -0.10 3.44
CA ASN A 24 21.40 -0.66 4.65
C ASN A 24 22.43 0.30 5.28
N GLU A 25 23.14 1.11 4.50
CA GLU A 25 24.11 2.09 5.00
C GLU A 25 23.44 3.40 5.50
N GLY A 26 22.27 3.75 4.98
CA GLY A 26 21.67 5.08 5.18
C GLY A 26 20.65 5.21 6.32
N SER A 27 20.41 4.15 7.11
CA SER A 27 19.45 4.13 8.22
C SER A 27 18.07 4.72 7.86
N TYR A 28 17.58 4.41 6.67
CA TYR A 28 16.29 4.91 6.20
C TYR A 28 15.12 4.17 6.86
N LYS A 29 14.07 4.91 7.22
CA LYS A 29 12.86 4.34 7.84
C LYS A 29 11.86 3.76 6.84
N LEU A 30 11.92 4.24 5.59
CA LEU A 30 10.96 3.90 4.54
C LEU A 30 11.65 3.90 3.17
N LEU A 31 11.50 2.80 2.45
CA LEU A 31 11.85 2.66 1.05
C LEU A 31 10.60 2.80 0.18
N LEU A 32 10.63 3.69 -0.82
CA LEU A 32 9.54 3.85 -1.79
C LEU A 32 9.99 3.39 -3.18
N ILE A 33 9.21 2.51 -3.80
CA ILE A 33 9.48 1.93 -5.11
C ILE A 33 8.28 2.15 -6.02
N GLY A 34 8.50 2.73 -7.20
CA GLY A 34 7.51 2.78 -8.29
C GLY A 34 7.72 1.61 -9.25
N ALA A 35 6.65 0.91 -9.60
CA ALA A 35 6.67 -0.24 -10.49
C ALA A 35 5.61 -0.11 -11.59
N ALA A 36 6.05 -0.12 -12.84
CA ALA A 36 5.18 -0.06 -14.02
C ALA A 36 4.82 -1.46 -14.57
N ARG A 37 4.78 -2.49 -13.72
CA ARG A 37 4.46 -3.87 -14.13
C ARG A 37 2.95 -4.07 -14.18
N SER A 38 2.52 -5.05 -14.98
CA SER A 38 1.13 -5.51 -14.93
C SER A 38 0.83 -6.04 -13.52
N PHE A 39 -0.26 -5.54 -12.93
CA PHE A 39 -0.75 -5.95 -11.61
C PHE A 39 -1.11 -7.44 -11.51
N PHE A 40 -1.34 -8.08 -12.66
CA PHE A 40 -1.97 -9.41 -12.76
C PHE A 40 -0.98 -10.54 -13.03
N SER A 41 0.31 -10.30 -12.81
CA SER A 41 1.28 -11.40 -12.80
C SER A 41 1.29 -12.10 -11.45
N ASP A 42 1.46 -13.42 -11.46
CA ASP A 42 1.63 -14.22 -10.23
C ASP A 42 2.79 -13.73 -9.34
N ASP A 43 3.79 -13.06 -9.94
CA ASP A 43 4.88 -12.38 -9.25
C ASP A 43 4.89 -10.87 -9.54
N ILE A 44 3.97 -10.14 -8.89
CA ILE A 44 3.84 -8.68 -9.04
C ILE A 44 5.15 -7.96 -8.67
N LEU A 45 5.82 -8.42 -7.61
CA LEU A 45 7.09 -7.85 -7.14
C LEU A 45 8.19 -8.04 -8.21
N GLY A 46 8.24 -9.21 -8.84
CA GLY A 46 9.35 -9.56 -9.71
C GLY A 46 10.63 -9.82 -8.91
N GLY A 47 11.61 -10.46 -9.55
CA GLY A 47 12.86 -10.82 -8.89
C GLY A 47 13.59 -9.63 -8.25
N LYS A 48 13.64 -8.45 -8.91
CA LYS A 48 14.40 -7.31 -8.39
C LYS A 48 13.80 -6.71 -7.12
N ILE A 49 12.49 -6.40 -7.12
CA ILE A 49 11.84 -5.82 -5.93
C ILE A 49 11.85 -6.85 -4.80
N ARG A 50 11.56 -8.12 -5.11
CA ARG A 50 11.62 -9.22 -4.13
C ARG A 50 12.99 -9.34 -3.48
N THR A 51 14.07 -9.33 -4.27
CA THR A 51 15.44 -9.34 -3.73
C THR A 51 15.72 -8.13 -2.85
N ILE A 52 15.33 -6.92 -3.27
CA ILE A 52 15.50 -5.70 -2.45
C ILE A 52 14.78 -5.84 -1.12
N LEU A 53 13.52 -6.28 -1.13
CA LEU A 53 12.75 -6.47 0.09
C LEU A 53 13.44 -7.51 0.99
N ASN A 54 13.78 -8.69 0.46
CA ASN A 54 14.38 -9.76 1.27
C ASN A 54 15.75 -9.39 1.88
N GLU A 55 16.53 -8.52 1.23
CA GLU A 55 17.88 -8.13 1.67
C GLU A 55 17.93 -6.76 2.38
N THR A 56 16.78 -6.15 2.65
CA THR A 56 16.67 -4.87 3.39
C THR A 56 15.71 -4.96 4.56
N ASP A 57 16.19 -4.52 5.72
CA ASP A 57 15.40 -4.41 6.95
C ASP A 57 14.84 -2.98 7.07
N CYS A 58 13.86 -2.68 6.22
CA CYS A 58 13.27 -1.35 6.11
C CYS A 58 11.78 -1.46 5.72
N ASN A 59 10.91 -0.62 6.30
CA ASN A 59 9.54 -0.52 5.82
C ASN A 59 9.53 -0.14 4.33
N ALA A 60 8.57 -0.62 3.57
CA ALA A 60 8.51 -0.36 2.14
C ALA A 60 7.11 -0.02 1.66
N GLY A 61 7.02 0.96 0.76
CA GLY A 61 5.84 1.22 -0.06
C GLY A 61 6.16 0.94 -1.53
N ILE A 62 5.45 0.03 -2.15
CA ILE A 62 5.60 -0.31 -3.57
C ILE A 62 4.34 0.12 -4.30
N LEU A 63 4.43 1.19 -5.08
CA LEU A 63 3.35 1.66 -5.92
C LEU A 63 3.43 0.95 -7.27
N PHE A 64 2.45 0.09 -7.53
CA PHE A 64 2.17 -0.41 -8.86
C PHE A 64 1.18 0.54 -9.53
N SER A 65 1.57 1.12 -10.66
CA SER A 65 0.71 1.92 -11.52
C SER A 65 1.40 2.18 -12.86
N SER A 66 0.65 2.07 -13.95
CA SER A 66 1.13 2.50 -15.27
C SER A 66 1.02 4.01 -15.44
N GLN A 67 -0.08 4.59 -14.96
CA GLN A 67 -0.37 6.01 -14.87
C GLN A 67 -1.33 6.19 -13.70
N LEU A 68 -0.91 6.88 -12.65
CA LEU A 68 -1.81 7.25 -11.55
C LEU A 68 -2.41 8.60 -11.90
N GLU A 69 -3.73 8.63 -12.10
CA GLU A 69 -4.46 9.85 -12.48
C GLU A 69 -5.18 10.44 -11.26
N ASP A 70 -6.47 10.77 -11.41
CA ASP A 70 -7.31 11.38 -10.38
C ASP A 70 -7.61 10.40 -9.24
N VAL A 71 -6.88 10.50 -8.14
CA VAL A 71 -7.15 9.72 -6.92
C VAL A 71 -8.35 10.31 -6.16
N LYS A 72 -9.57 9.96 -6.54
CA LYS A 72 -10.81 10.44 -5.90
C LYS A 72 -11.30 9.52 -4.78
N ASN A 73 -10.99 8.23 -4.88
CA ASN A 73 -11.40 7.21 -3.94
C ASN A 73 -10.19 6.33 -3.56
N ILE A 74 -9.91 6.28 -2.27
CA ILE A 74 -8.86 5.48 -1.67
C ILE A 74 -9.52 4.34 -0.89
N HIS A 75 -9.04 3.12 -1.13
CA HIS A 75 -9.57 1.90 -0.55
C HIS A 75 -8.47 1.15 0.20
N VAL A 76 -8.71 0.83 1.46
CA VAL A 76 -7.79 0.02 2.28
C VAL A 76 -8.34 -1.39 2.35
N LEU A 77 -7.57 -2.36 1.87
CA LEU A 77 -7.89 -3.77 2.09
C LEU A 77 -7.59 -4.12 3.54
N PHE A 78 -8.59 -4.60 4.26
CA PHE A 78 -8.54 -4.85 5.69
C PHE A 78 -8.88 -6.30 5.98
N GLY A 79 -7.89 -7.08 6.42
CA GLY A 79 -8.03 -8.49 6.73
C GLY A 79 -7.81 -8.83 8.21
N LYS A 80 -7.20 -7.94 9.00
CA LYS A 80 -6.91 -8.13 10.43
C LYS A 80 -6.56 -6.81 11.12
N GLU A 81 -6.51 -6.83 12.46
CA GLU A 81 -6.25 -5.65 13.29
C GLU A 81 -4.93 -4.94 12.97
N LYS A 82 -3.87 -5.66 12.57
CA LYS A 82 -2.58 -5.04 12.19
C LYS A 82 -2.74 -4.03 11.03
N ASP A 83 -3.72 -4.24 10.15
CA ASP A 83 -3.94 -3.39 8.97
C ASP A 83 -4.50 -2.02 9.35
N LEU A 84 -4.92 -1.82 10.61
CA LEU A 84 -5.29 -0.51 11.15
C LEU A 84 -4.18 0.51 10.95
N GLY A 85 -2.92 0.08 10.98
CA GLY A 85 -1.79 0.95 10.73
C GLY A 85 -1.78 1.58 9.33
N LEU A 86 -2.37 0.91 8.33
CA LEU A 86 -2.53 1.48 6.99
C LEU A 86 -3.52 2.65 6.97
N LEU A 87 -4.47 2.72 7.92
CA LEU A 87 -5.44 3.81 7.97
C LEU A 87 -4.78 5.16 8.22
N HIS A 88 -3.69 5.20 9.00
CA HIS A 88 -2.95 6.43 9.23
C HIS A 88 -2.41 7.01 7.92
N ILE A 89 -1.70 6.19 7.13
CA ILE A 89 -1.16 6.60 5.84
C ILE A 89 -2.29 6.93 4.87
N SER A 90 -3.32 6.09 4.82
CA SER A 90 -4.45 6.26 3.90
C SER A 90 -5.21 7.55 4.16
N LYS A 91 -5.38 7.93 5.43
CA LYS A 91 -6.00 9.21 5.81
C LYS A 91 -5.16 10.39 5.35
N ARG A 92 -3.85 10.37 5.59
CA ARG A 92 -2.95 11.43 5.11
C ARG A 92 -2.96 11.55 3.59
N LEU A 93 -3.03 10.43 2.87
CA LEU A 93 -3.18 10.44 1.42
C LEU A 93 -4.53 11.03 1.00
N ALA A 94 -5.63 10.61 1.65
CA ALA A 94 -6.96 11.12 1.35
C ALA A 94 -7.06 12.63 1.59
N ASP A 95 -6.50 13.14 2.69
CA ASP A 95 -6.46 14.57 2.99
C ASP A 95 -5.63 15.34 1.93
N ASN A 96 -4.48 14.81 1.51
CA ASN A 96 -3.61 15.45 0.52
C ASN A 96 -4.24 15.47 -0.89
N TYR A 97 -4.96 14.43 -1.28
CA TYR A 97 -5.63 14.32 -2.58
C TYR A 97 -7.07 14.82 -2.57
N ASN A 98 -7.60 15.23 -1.41
CA ASN A 98 -9.03 15.51 -1.19
C ASN A 98 -9.93 14.33 -1.65
N SER A 99 -9.49 13.10 -1.35
CA SER A 99 -10.16 11.85 -1.73
C SER A 99 -11.14 11.39 -0.66
N LYS A 100 -12.08 10.53 -1.06
CA LYS A 100 -12.88 9.74 -0.13
C LYS A 100 -12.05 8.54 0.33
N LEU A 101 -12.12 8.22 1.63
CA LEU A 101 -11.49 7.03 2.21
C LEU A 101 -12.55 5.97 2.54
N SER A 102 -12.22 4.71 2.23
CA SER A 102 -13.02 3.56 2.64
C SER A 102 -12.15 2.36 3.01
N ILE A 103 -12.71 1.50 3.83
CA ILE A 103 -12.17 0.20 4.21
C ILE A 103 -12.95 -0.86 3.45
N VAL A 104 -12.25 -1.84 2.90
CA VAL A 104 -12.83 -3.06 2.34
C VAL A 104 -12.56 -4.19 3.32
N ASP A 105 -13.60 -4.62 4.02
CA ASP A 105 -13.51 -5.64 5.08
C ASP A 105 -13.48 -7.04 4.48
N LEU A 106 -12.29 -7.59 4.27
CA LEU A 106 -12.06 -8.81 3.50
C LEU A 106 -12.72 -10.05 4.12
N ASN A 107 -12.90 -10.07 5.44
CA ASN A 107 -13.27 -11.28 6.17
C ASN A 107 -14.08 -11.02 7.46
N GLY A 108 -14.72 -9.86 7.59
CA GLY A 108 -15.48 -9.48 8.79
C GLY A 108 -14.59 -9.07 9.95
N SER A 109 -13.32 -8.74 9.71
CA SER A 109 -12.38 -8.34 10.76
C SER A 109 -12.70 -6.97 11.33
N VAL A 110 -13.44 -6.11 10.62
CA VAL A 110 -13.87 -4.82 11.18
C VAL A 110 -14.76 -5.05 12.41
N ASP A 111 -15.49 -6.16 12.51
CA ASP A 111 -16.28 -6.43 13.72
C ASP A 111 -15.41 -6.70 14.96
N ARG A 112 -14.16 -7.08 14.77
CA ARG A 112 -13.22 -7.43 15.84
C ARG A 112 -12.41 -6.24 16.36
N ILE A 113 -12.40 -5.11 15.65
CA ILE A 113 -11.64 -3.93 16.09
C ILE A 113 -12.29 -3.22 17.30
N PRO A 114 -11.49 -2.58 18.18
CA PRO A 114 -12.00 -1.87 19.35
C PRO A 114 -13.07 -0.82 19.02
N SER A 115 -14.11 -0.73 19.86
CA SER A 115 -15.24 0.21 19.69
C SER A 115 -14.81 1.68 19.54
N ARG A 116 -13.75 2.10 20.23
CA ARG A 116 -13.17 3.45 20.09
C ARG A 116 -12.73 3.74 18.66
N ILE A 117 -12.12 2.75 17.99
CA ILE A 117 -11.65 2.88 16.61
C ILE A 117 -12.84 2.91 15.66
N LYS A 118 -13.85 2.04 15.86
CA LYS A 118 -15.11 2.09 15.09
C LYS A 118 -15.80 3.45 15.17
N GLN A 119 -15.81 4.08 16.35
CA GLN A 119 -16.36 5.43 16.52
C GLN A 119 -15.56 6.50 15.76
N ASN A 120 -14.22 6.42 15.79
CA ASN A 120 -13.35 7.31 15.02
C ASN A 120 -13.60 7.19 13.51
N LEU A 121 -13.68 5.97 12.99
CA LEU A 121 -14.01 5.72 11.57
C LEU A 121 -15.34 6.38 11.16
N LYS A 122 -16.37 6.27 12.01
CA LYS A 122 -17.67 6.92 11.77
C LYS A 122 -17.56 8.44 11.79
N LYS A 123 -16.86 9.02 12.76
CA LYS A 123 -16.63 10.47 12.88
C LYS A 123 -15.91 11.02 11.64
N GLU A 124 -14.97 10.26 11.12
CA GLU A 124 -14.18 10.59 9.93
C GLU A 124 -14.90 10.24 8.62
N LYS A 125 -16.13 9.74 8.69
CA LYS A 125 -16.96 9.34 7.54
C LYS A 125 -16.28 8.31 6.64
N VAL A 126 -15.41 7.47 7.22
CA VAL A 126 -14.79 6.34 6.52
C VAL A 126 -15.86 5.28 6.26
N LYS A 127 -16.09 4.97 4.98
CA LYS A 127 -17.06 3.93 4.60
C LYS A 127 -16.47 2.54 4.83
N ILE A 128 -17.28 1.61 5.30
CA ILE A 128 -16.93 0.19 5.36
C ILE A 128 -17.67 -0.50 4.20
N LEU A 129 -16.92 -1.18 3.36
CA LEU A 129 -17.37 -1.92 2.18
C LEU A 129 -17.12 -3.41 2.41
N THR A 130 -17.96 -4.25 1.83
CA THR A 130 -17.66 -5.67 1.68
C THR A 130 -16.92 -5.89 0.35
N PRO A 131 -16.06 -6.90 0.24
CA PRO A 131 -15.51 -7.32 -1.04
C PRO A 131 -16.66 -7.60 -2.01
N GLY A 132 -16.58 -7.06 -3.22
CA GLY A 132 -17.52 -7.43 -4.27
C GLY A 132 -17.30 -8.89 -4.64
N ASN A 133 -18.37 -9.68 -4.72
CA ASN A 133 -18.31 -11.05 -5.25
C ASN A 133 -17.98 -11.05 -6.76
N ASP A 134 -18.24 -9.95 -7.46
CA ASP A 134 -17.98 -9.76 -8.89
C ASP A 134 -16.89 -8.72 -9.16
N SER A 135 -16.15 -8.91 -10.26
CA SER A 135 -15.05 -8.05 -10.74
C SER A 135 -15.41 -6.59 -11.03
N SER A 136 -16.69 -6.22 -10.95
CA SER A 136 -17.23 -4.90 -11.32
C SER A 136 -17.06 -3.81 -10.26
N ASP A 137 -16.79 -4.19 -8.99
CA ASP A 137 -16.65 -3.20 -7.91
C ASP A 137 -15.26 -2.55 -7.83
N TRP A 138 -14.21 -3.32 -8.15
CA TRP A 138 -12.82 -2.84 -8.10
C TRP A 138 -12.49 -1.84 -9.21
N LYS A 139 -13.23 -1.87 -10.34
CA LYS A 139 -13.07 -0.92 -11.46
C LYS A 139 -13.40 0.54 -11.10
N LYS A 140 -13.89 0.80 -9.90
CA LYS A 140 -14.19 2.15 -9.39
C LYS A 140 -13.10 2.68 -8.45
N PHE A 141 -12.06 1.89 -8.19
CA PHE A 141 -11.06 2.19 -7.16
C PHE A 141 -9.86 2.86 -7.82
N ASP A 142 -9.59 4.10 -7.41
CA ASP A 142 -8.50 4.88 -8.01
C ASP A 142 -7.15 4.52 -7.36
N LEU A 143 -7.14 4.29 -6.04
CA LEU A 143 -5.97 3.80 -5.32
C LEU A 143 -6.37 2.77 -4.27
N ILE A 144 -5.71 1.61 -4.30
CA ILE A 144 -5.83 0.58 -3.28
C ILE A 144 -4.57 0.57 -2.43
N LEU A 145 -4.73 0.59 -1.11
CA LEU A 145 -3.66 0.28 -0.16
C LEU A 145 -3.89 -1.12 0.39
N CYS A 146 -2.83 -1.92 0.40
CA CYS A 146 -2.87 -3.29 0.87
C CYS A 146 -1.57 -3.64 1.60
N ASP A 147 -1.69 -4.39 2.68
CA ASP A 147 -0.54 -4.99 3.33
C ASP A 147 0.08 -6.06 2.42
N LEU A 148 1.41 -6.06 2.30
CA LEU A 148 2.11 -6.97 1.40
C LEU A 148 1.87 -8.44 1.74
N ASP A 149 1.72 -8.78 3.02
CA ASP A 149 1.46 -10.15 3.47
C ASP A 149 0.04 -10.61 3.10
N ILE A 150 -0.96 -9.71 3.08
CA ILE A 150 -2.27 -10.02 2.48
C ILE A 150 -2.09 -10.34 0.99
N TRP A 151 -1.38 -9.49 0.25
CA TRP A 151 -1.22 -9.71 -1.18
C TRP A 151 -0.48 -11.02 -1.50
N GLU A 152 0.63 -11.32 -0.83
CA GLU A 152 1.44 -12.50 -1.13
C GLU A 152 0.78 -13.81 -0.65
N ASN A 153 0.15 -13.81 0.53
CA ASN A 153 -0.30 -15.03 1.20
C ASN A 153 -1.82 -15.30 1.13
N HIS A 154 -2.62 -14.32 0.70
CA HIS A 154 -4.07 -14.44 0.58
C HIS A 154 -4.55 -14.11 -0.85
N PRO A 155 -4.27 -14.98 -1.84
CA PRO A 155 -4.65 -14.76 -3.23
C PRO A 155 -6.16 -14.61 -3.43
N GLU A 156 -6.98 -15.18 -2.55
CA GLU A 156 -8.45 -15.02 -2.54
C GLU A 156 -8.91 -13.58 -2.32
N PHE A 157 -8.08 -12.72 -1.72
CA PHE A 157 -8.37 -11.30 -1.49
C PHE A 157 -7.76 -10.38 -2.54
N ARG A 158 -7.07 -10.93 -3.56
CA ARG A 158 -6.43 -10.13 -4.60
C ARG A 158 -7.46 -9.46 -5.49
N VAL A 159 -7.10 -8.27 -5.93
CA VAL A 159 -7.87 -7.47 -6.88
C VAL A 159 -7.49 -7.89 -8.29
N ASN A 160 -8.47 -8.38 -9.05
CA ASN A 160 -8.25 -8.95 -10.38
C ASN A 160 -8.32 -7.92 -11.51
N GLU A 161 -8.78 -6.70 -11.24
CA GLU A 161 -8.80 -5.59 -12.21
C GLU A 161 -8.79 -4.23 -11.50
N LEU A 162 -8.02 -3.28 -12.02
CA LEU A 162 -8.05 -1.86 -11.65
C LEU A 162 -8.46 -1.04 -12.86
N PRO A 163 -9.14 0.12 -12.67
CA PRO A 163 -9.41 1.03 -13.76
C PRO A 163 -8.12 1.55 -14.38
N LYS A 164 -8.21 2.00 -15.63
CA LYS A 164 -7.16 2.85 -16.22
C LYS A 164 -6.99 4.08 -15.33
N GLY A 165 -5.76 4.45 -15.02
CA GLY A 165 -5.48 5.54 -14.08
C GLY A 165 -5.35 5.06 -12.62
N GLY A 166 -5.63 3.79 -12.33
CA GLY A 166 -5.61 3.21 -11.00
C GLY A 166 -4.23 2.81 -10.49
N GLY A 167 -4.13 2.63 -9.18
CA GLY A 167 -2.92 2.18 -8.51
C GLY A 167 -3.16 1.18 -7.38
N LEU A 168 -2.14 0.37 -7.11
CA LEU A 168 -2.03 -0.49 -5.93
C LEU A 168 -0.75 -0.11 -5.20
N LEU A 169 -0.89 0.38 -3.98
CA LEU A 169 0.22 0.61 -3.07
C LEU A 169 0.30 -0.55 -2.09
N LEU A 170 1.27 -1.45 -2.32
CA LEU A 170 1.61 -2.50 -1.37
C LEU A 170 2.51 -1.92 -0.28
N VAL A 171 2.17 -2.20 0.97
CA VAL A 171 2.91 -1.71 2.13
C VAL A 171 3.48 -2.90 2.89
N ARG A 172 4.79 -2.90 3.09
CA ARG A 172 5.50 -3.78 4.02
C ARG A 172 5.86 -3.00 5.27
N SER A 173 5.40 -3.46 6.42
CA SER A 173 5.87 -3.02 7.74
C SER A 173 6.82 -4.09 8.30
N THR A 174 8.07 -3.73 8.60
CA THR A 174 9.04 -4.63 9.28
C THR A 174 8.97 -4.47 10.80
N ASP A 175 8.49 -3.32 11.27
CA ASP A 175 8.31 -3.00 12.68
C ASP A 175 6.89 -2.50 12.96
N ASP A 176 6.66 -2.07 14.21
CA ASP A 176 5.55 -1.27 14.70
C ASP A 176 5.44 0.14 14.06
N PHE A 177 6.09 0.37 12.90
CA PHE A 177 6.11 1.62 12.15
C PHE A 177 4.71 2.22 11.89
N LEU A 178 3.72 1.35 11.70
CA LEU A 178 2.34 1.75 11.47
C LEU A 178 1.48 1.79 12.74
N SER A 179 2.04 1.44 13.90
CA SER A 179 1.31 1.29 15.16
C SER A 179 1.28 2.56 16.03
N GLU A 180 2.00 3.63 15.67
CA GLU A 180 1.91 4.93 16.35
C GLU A 180 0.54 5.57 16.08
N ILE A 181 -0.47 5.20 16.90
CA ILE A 181 -1.81 5.81 16.97
C ILE A 181 -2.04 6.45 18.34
#